data_AF-G8Y410-F1
#
_entry.id   AF-G8Y410-F1
#
_cell.length_a   1.000
_cell.length_b   1.000
_cell.length_c   1.000
_cell.angle_alpha   90.00
_cell.angle_beta   90.00
_cell.angle_gamma   90.00
#
_symmetry.space_group_name_H-M   'P 1'
#
loop_
_entity.id
_entity.type
_entity.pdbx_description
1 polymer ?
#
loop_
_entity_poly.entity_id
_entity_poly.type
_entity_poly.pdbx_seq_one_letter_code
_entity_poly.pdbx_strand_id
1 'polypeptide(L)'
;MLQIPPLVKNVFDSFPLRKYGPVVNSSDQLNEDCMCFGQASPNAENKFILAVNQTFEFSINEKVILLPVDPHALACALILCYKNNLTLPRKCIKNKDARCVNSMIKVNYHASPDKMLPMLVENNIKLQTREVRSSESIKRLIQADNSFENDPIAKLINQMLDTEFYDLWILCLLTELLPNNDNEKLRRLFYLDDSPLSNDYTARLITRSIYNVIPCWNNFQVRYSELFHESLGDKFSWKELSKILKVDSPFSHELRTSFSGLYSELLANFKRKYTLIYKYTSNQELTKSKAIVALKFYSFIIIVDQFADGTDLSKTLEDPVREAVIKDAYEAIKKYA
;
A
#
# COMPACT_ATOMS: atom_id res chain seq x y z
N MET A 1 31.35 -35.63 -10.39
CA MET A 1 29.91 -35.89 -10.69
C MET A 1 29.82 -37.18 -11.48
N LEU A 2 29.14 -38.20 -10.97
CA LEU A 2 28.96 -39.48 -11.67
C LEU A 2 27.95 -39.29 -12.80
N GLN A 3 28.40 -39.41 -14.06
CA GLN A 3 27.52 -39.41 -15.22
C GLN A 3 26.83 -40.77 -15.33
N ILE A 4 25.50 -40.76 -15.28
CA ILE A 4 24.69 -41.97 -15.40
C ILE A 4 24.80 -42.48 -16.85
N PRO A 5 25.07 -43.78 -17.07
CA PRO A 5 25.12 -44.36 -18.40
C PRO A 5 23.82 -44.09 -19.19
N PRO A 6 23.91 -43.75 -20.50
CA PRO A 6 22.74 -43.34 -21.30
C PRO A 6 21.58 -44.36 -21.31
N LEU A 7 21.90 -45.65 -21.26
CA LEU A 7 20.90 -46.72 -21.22
C LEU A 7 20.09 -46.71 -19.92
N VAL A 8 20.76 -46.50 -18.79
CA VAL A 8 20.11 -46.39 -17.48
C VAL A 8 19.24 -45.14 -17.46
N LYS A 9 19.75 -44.02 -18.00
CA LYS A 9 18.99 -42.78 -18.14
C LYS A 9 17.72 -42.97 -18.97
N ASN A 10 17.78 -43.68 -20.09
CA ASN A 10 16.60 -43.95 -20.93
C ASN A 10 15.51 -44.75 -20.21
N VAL A 11 15.90 -45.74 -19.39
CA VAL A 11 14.94 -46.52 -18.58
C VAL A 11 14.23 -45.61 -17.57
N PHE A 12 14.95 -44.69 -16.93
CA PHE A 12 14.35 -43.75 -15.96
C PHE A 12 13.54 -42.64 -16.64
N ASP A 13 13.98 -42.12 -17.78
CA ASP A 13 13.27 -41.09 -18.56
C ASP A 13 11.97 -41.64 -19.20
N SER A 14 11.81 -42.97 -19.25
CA SER A 14 10.56 -43.65 -19.66
C SER A 14 9.45 -43.54 -18.60
N PHE A 15 9.79 -43.16 -17.38
CA PHE A 15 8.82 -42.85 -16.33
C PHE A 15 8.58 -41.33 -16.30
N PRO A 16 7.32 -40.87 -16.19
CA PRO A 16 6.10 -41.63 -15.90
C PRO A 16 5.42 -42.24 -17.13
N LEU A 17 4.86 -43.46 -16.96
CA LEU A 17 4.18 -44.25 -18.00
C LEU A 17 2.92 -43.58 -18.59
N ARG A 18 2.32 -42.65 -17.84
CA ARG A 18 1.21 -41.80 -18.30
C ARG A 18 1.44 -40.39 -17.78
N LYS A 19 1.37 -39.41 -18.69
CA LYS A 19 1.35 -37.99 -18.36
C LYS A 19 -0.09 -37.53 -18.49
N TYR A 20 -0.70 -37.14 -17.39
CA TYR A 20 -2.00 -36.49 -17.42
C TYR A 20 -1.82 -35.03 -17.82
N GLY A 21 -2.82 -34.46 -18.49
CA GLY A 21 -2.85 -33.02 -18.73
C GLY A 21 -2.89 -32.24 -17.41
N PRO A 22 -2.57 -30.93 -17.44
CA PRO A 22 -2.68 -30.09 -16.27
C PRO A 22 -4.12 -30.15 -15.73
N VAL A 23 -4.26 -30.43 -14.44
CA VAL A 23 -5.56 -30.39 -13.77
C VAL A 23 -5.98 -28.92 -13.72
N VAL A 24 -7.00 -28.57 -14.51
CA VAL A 24 -7.58 -27.23 -14.49
C VAL A 24 -8.40 -27.12 -13.21
N ASN A 25 -7.80 -26.62 -12.15
CA ASN A 25 -8.53 -26.23 -10.94
C ASN A 25 -9.31 -24.94 -11.25
N SER A 26 -10.46 -25.07 -11.91
CA SER A 26 -11.43 -23.99 -12.05
C SER A 26 -12.25 -23.88 -10.77
N SER A 27 -11.62 -23.44 -9.68
CA SER A 27 -12.40 -22.95 -8.55
C SER A 27 -12.98 -21.59 -8.95
N ASP A 28 -14.26 -21.55 -9.28
CA ASP A 28 -15.01 -20.32 -9.63
C ASP A 28 -14.95 -19.21 -8.54
N GLN A 29 -14.45 -19.54 -7.35
CA GLN A 29 -14.28 -18.64 -6.20
C GLN A 29 -13.18 -17.58 -6.36
N LEU A 30 -12.18 -17.78 -7.24
CA LEU A 30 -11.02 -16.88 -7.32
C LEU A 30 -11.30 -15.51 -7.97
N ASN A 31 -12.43 -15.34 -8.65
CA ASN A 31 -12.70 -14.13 -9.44
C ASN A 31 -13.52 -13.06 -8.70
N GLU A 32 -14.04 -13.33 -7.50
CA GLU A 32 -14.98 -12.40 -6.84
C GLU A 32 -14.31 -11.21 -6.14
N ASP A 33 -13.03 -11.36 -5.76
CA ASP A 33 -12.23 -10.30 -5.14
C ASP A 33 -11.31 -9.55 -6.12
N CYS A 34 -11.42 -9.84 -7.42
CA CYS A 34 -10.66 -9.16 -8.45
C CYS A 34 -11.32 -7.82 -8.78
N MET A 35 -10.51 -6.77 -8.85
CA MET A 35 -10.92 -5.41 -9.23
C MET A 35 -10.20 -5.03 -10.51
N CYS A 36 -10.95 -4.64 -11.52
CA CYS A 36 -10.46 -4.53 -12.88
C CYS A 36 -10.14 -3.08 -13.23
N PHE A 37 -8.90 -2.79 -13.65
CA PHE A 37 -8.58 -1.50 -14.25
C PHE A 37 -9.23 -1.42 -15.64
N GLY A 38 -9.86 -0.29 -15.97
CA GLY A 38 -10.42 -0.10 -17.30
C GLY A 38 -9.33 0.30 -18.30
N GLN A 39 -9.37 -0.26 -19.50
CA GLN A 39 -8.44 0.08 -20.58
C GLN A 39 -9.03 1.17 -21.48
N ALA A 40 -8.21 2.17 -21.82
CA ALA A 40 -8.50 3.06 -22.95
C ALA A 40 -8.23 2.40 -24.32
N SER A 41 -7.41 1.34 -24.40
CA SER A 41 -7.15 0.59 -25.64
C SER A 41 -6.84 -0.91 -25.40
N PRO A 42 -7.23 -1.81 -26.33
CA PRO A 42 -7.24 -3.27 -26.08
C PRO A 42 -5.90 -4.01 -26.22
N ASN A 43 -4.77 -3.33 -26.46
CA ASN A 43 -3.49 -3.97 -26.79
C ASN A 43 -2.45 -3.88 -25.67
N ALA A 44 -2.74 -4.43 -24.49
CA ALA A 44 -1.72 -4.57 -23.44
C ALA A 44 -1.01 -5.93 -23.56
N GLU A 45 0.21 -5.93 -24.10
CA GLU A 45 1.12 -7.09 -24.08
C GLU A 45 1.54 -7.48 -22.65
N ASN A 46 1.45 -6.55 -21.70
CA ASN A 46 1.86 -6.75 -20.31
C ASN A 46 0.63 -6.76 -19.40
N LYS A 47 0.44 -7.89 -18.70
CA LYS A 47 -0.61 -8.05 -17.69
C LYS A 47 0.00 -7.84 -16.32
N PHE A 48 -0.65 -7.04 -15.49
CA PHE A 48 -0.24 -6.89 -14.10
C PHE A 48 -1.39 -7.05 -13.11
N ILE A 49 -1.02 -7.43 -11.90
CA ILE A 49 -1.90 -7.48 -10.74
C ILE A 49 -1.27 -6.63 -9.64
N LEU A 50 -1.96 -5.57 -9.22
CA LEU A 50 -1.59 -4.77 -8.06
C LEU A 50 -2.23 -5.38 -6.80
N ALA A 51 -1.42 -5.91 -5.90
CA ALA A 51 -1.91 -6.42 -4.63
C ALA A 51 -1.84 -5.31 -3.57
N VAL A 52 -2.95 -5.07 -2.87
CA VAL A 52 -3.10 -4.00 -1.87
C VAL A 52 -3.69 -4.55 -0.57
N ASN A 53 -3.51 -3.84 0.54
CA ASN A 53 -4.05 -4.24 1.85
C ASN A 53 -5.57 -4.32 1.80
N GLN A 54 -6.25 -3.21 1.59
CA GLN A 54 -7.72 -3.12 1.61
C GLN A 54 -8.16 -2.00 0.67
N THR A 55 -9.45 -1.99 0.31
CA THR A 55 -10.04 -0.97 -0.56
C THR A 55 -11.32 -0.40 0.02
N PHE A 56 -11.67 0.81 -0.40
CA PHE A 56 -12.95 1.44 -0.13
C PHE A 56 -13.65 1.87 -1.42
N GLU A 57 -14.97 1.92 -1.36
CA GLU A 57 -15.82 2.38 -2.47
C GLU A 57 -15.91 3.91 -2.47
N PHE A 58 -15.74 4.50 -3.65
CA PHE A 58 -15.92 5.92 -3.88
C PHE A 58 -16.77 6.14 -5.13
N SER A 59 -17.79 6.99 -5.02
CA SER A 59 -18.75 7.21 -6.10
C SER A 59 -18.43 8.49 -6.87
N ILE A 60 -18.17 8.36 -8.17
CA ILE A 60 -17.93 9.47 -9.10
C ILE A 60 -18.93 9.37 -10.24
N ASN A 61 -19.77 10.40 -10.42
CA ASN A 61 -20.76 10.46 -11.51
C ASN A 61 -21.58 9.16 -11.62
N GLU A 62 -22.11 8.68 -10.49
CA GLU A 62 -22.90 7.43 -10.37
C GLU A 62 -22.12 6.13 -10.63
N LYS A 63 -20.79 6.20 -10.84
CA LYS A 63 -19.92 5.02 -10.97
C LYS A 63 -19.18 4.77 -9.67
N VAL A 64 -19.27 3.53 -9.18
CA VAL A 64 -18.50 3.08 -8.00
C VAL A 64 -17.11 2.65 -8.46
N ILE A 65 -16.09 3.34 -7.94
CA ILE A 65 -14.67 2.97 -8.09
C ILE A 65 -14.13 2.45 -6.75
N LEU A 66 -13.10 1.62 -6.84
CA LEU A 66 -12.46 1.01 -5.67
C LEU A 66 -11.06 1.60 -5.50
N LEU A 67 -10.80 2.22 -4.35
CA LEU A 67 -9.53 2.88 -4.05
C LEU A 67 -8.82 2.15 -2.92
N PRO A 68 -7.48 1.94 -2.99
CA PRO A 68 -6.71 1.42 -1.86
C PRO A 68 -6.81 2.34 -0.64
N VAL A 69 -6.77 1.77 0.57
CA VAL A 69 -6.86 2.51 1.85
C VAL A 69 -5.51 2.99 2.41
N ASP A 70 -4.40 2.58 1.79
CA ASP A 70 -3.05 3.02 2.18
C ASP A 70 -2.55 4.10 1.21
N PRO A 71 -1.91 5.19 1.69
CA PRO A 71 -1.47 6.30 0.84
C PRO A 71 -0.50 5.86 -0.26
N HIS A 72 0.40 4.94 0.06
CA HIS A 72 1.42 4.46 -0.86
C HIS A 72 0.79 3.51 -1.90
N ALA A 73 -0.14 2.65 -1.49
CA ALA A 73 -0.91 1.80 -2.39
C ALA A 73 -1.79 2.61 -3.36
N LEU A 74 -2.50 3.63 -2.86
CA LEU A 74 -3.33 4.51 -3.69
C LEU A 74 -2.48 5.29 -4.69
N ALA A 75 -1.33 5.80 -4.26
CA ALA A 75 -0.39 6.47 -5.15
C ALA A 75 0.10 5.53 -6.27
N CYS A 76 0.45 4.28 -5.94
CA CYS A 76 0.87 3.31 -6.94
C CYS A 76 -0.26 3.00 -7.94
N ALA A 77 -1.50 2.85 -7.49
CA ALA A 77 -2.64 2.64 -8.36
C ALA A 77 -2.86 3.81 -9.33
N LEU A 78 -2.80 5.05 -8.83
CA LEU A 78 -2.96 6.26 -9.65
C LEU A 78 -1.79 6.44 -10.63
N ILE A 79 -0.55 6.15 -10.21
CA ILE A 79 0.62 6.21 -11.09
C ILE A 79 0.51 5.17 -12.20
N LEU A 80 0.01 3.96 -11.91
CA LEU A 80 -0.24 2.95 -12.93
C LEU A 80 -1.32 3.40 -13.92
N CYS A 81 -2.39 4.04 -13.44
CA CYS A 81 -3.40 4.66 -14.30
C CYS A 81 -2.80 5.74 -15.20
N TYR A 82 -1.98 6.62 -14.64
CA TYR A 82 -1.30 7.70 -15.37
C TYR A 82 -0.32 7.18 -16.43
N LYS A 83 0.56 6.24 -16.08
CA LYS A 83 1.59 5.74 -17.01
C LYS A 83 1.01 4.90 -18.14
N ASN A 84 -0.09 4.18 -17.89
CA ASN A 84 -0.65 3.21 -18.83
C ASN A 84 -1.97 3.66 -19.46
N ASN A 85 -2.41 4.91 -19.22
CA ASN A 85 -3.71 5.43 -19.66
C ASN A 85 -4.88 4.49 -19.27
N LEU A 86 -4.89 4.04 -18.00
CA LEU A 86 -5.95 3.21 -17.45
C LEU A 86 -6.93 4.05 -16.65
N THR A 87 -8.17 3.57 -16.55
CA THR A 87 -9.14 4.09 -15.59
C THR A 87 -9.08 3.30 -14.29
N LEU A 88 -9.50 3.95 -13.21
CA LEU A 88 -9.53 3.41 -11.87
C LEU A 88 -10.31 2.09 -11.78
N PRO A 89 -9.91 1.22 -10.86
CA PRO A 89 -10.43 -0.12 -10.82
C PRO A 89 -11.87 -0.14 -10.31
N ARG A 90 -12.67 -1.04 -10.89
CA ARG A 90 -14.05 -1.31 -10.48
C ARG A 90 -14.24 -2.81 -10.24
N LYS A 91 -15.30 -3.16 -9.52
CA LYS A 91 -15.63 -4.57 -9.30
C LYS A 91 -15.88 -5.25 -10.64
N CYS A 92 -15.17 -6.34 -10.92
CA CYS A 92 -15.31 -7.04 -12.20
C CYS A 92 -16.71 -7.66 -12.29
N ILE A 93 -17.47 -7.30 -13.31
CA ILE A 93 -18.79 -7.87 -13.59
C ILE A 93 -18.60 -9.09 -14.50
N LYS A 94 -18.95 -10.27 -13.98
CA LYS A 94 -18.92 -11.55 -14.73
C LYS A 94 -19.62 -11.33 -16.09
N ASN A 95 -18.95 -11.73 -17.18
CA ASN A 95 -19.33 -11.59 -18.61
C ASN A 95 -19.04 -10.25 -19.33
N LYS A 96 -18.92 -9.10 -18.65
CA LYS A 96 -18.51 -7.82 -19.30
C LYS A 96 -17.00 -7.59 -19.20
N ASP A 97 -16.41 -7.96 -18.07
CA ASP A 97 -15.01 -7.68 -17.72
C ASP A 97 -14.09 -8.89 -17.90
N ALA A 98 -14.55 -9.94 -18.61
CA ALA A 98 -13.75 -11.13 -18.96
C ALA A 98 -12.47 -10.81 -19.77
N ARG A 99 -12.28 -9.53 -20.16
CA ARG A 99 -11.12 -9.01 -20.88
C ARG A 99 -10.22 -8.10 -20.05
N CYS A 100 -10.46 -7.92 -18.76
CA CYS A 100 -9.64 -7.03 -17.95
C CYS A 100 -8.26 -7.64 -17.73
N VAL A 101 -7.29 -7.10 -18.49
CA VAL A 101 -5.91 -7.55 -18.54
C VAL A 101 -5.15 -7.18 -17.28
N ASN A 102 -5.50 -6.04 -16.69
CA ASN A 102 -4.85 -5.47 -15.52
C ASN A 102 -5.85 -5.43 -14.37
N SER A 103 -5.41 -5.89 -13.20
CA SER A 103 -6.28 -5.96 -12.03
C SER A 103 -5.60 -5.51 -10.75
N MET A 104 -6.43 -5.32 -9.73
CA MET A 104 -6.07 -5.06 -8.37
C MET A 104 -6.76 -6.11 -7.49
N ILE A 105 -6.06 -6.61 -6.49
CA ILE A 105 -6.57 -7.61 -5.56
C ILE A 105 -6.28 -7.18 -4.12
N LYS A 106 -7.20 -7.50 -3.21
CA LYS A 106 -6.95 -7.38 -1.77
C LYS A 106 -6.18 -8.61 -1.31
N VAL A 107 -5.11 -8.39 -0.56
CA VAL A 107 -4.32 -9.46 0.03
C VAL A 107 -3.81 -9.04 1.39
N ASN A 108 -3.47 -10.02 2.22
CA ASN A 108 -2.76 -9.77 3.46
C ASN A 108 -1.28 -9.47 3.18
N TYR A 109 -0.65 -8.62 3.99
CA TYR A 109 0.78 -8.30 3.92
C TYR A 109 1.70 -9.54 3.98
N HIS A 110 1.22 -10.66 4.54
CA HIS A 110 1.92 -11.96 4.51
C HIS A 110 2.17 -12.49 3.09
N ALA A 111 1.42 -12.05 2.09
CA ALA A 111 1.65 -12.43 0.70
C ALA A 111 2.88 -11.74 0.08
N SER A 112 3.36 -10.64 0.67
CA SER A 112 4.50 -9.88 0.17
C SER A 112 5.83 -10.40 0.75
N PRO A 113 6.90 -10.50 -0.06
CA PRO A 113 8.22 -10.93 0.43
C PRO A 113 8.82 -10.00 1.50
N ASP A 114 8.49 -8.71 1.47
CA ASP A 114 8.97 -7.69 2.42
C ASP A 114 7.97 -7.39 3.55
N LYS A 115 6.87 -8.16 3.66
CA LYS A 115 5.76 -7.92 4.59
C LYS A 115 5.14 -6.51 4.49
N MET A 116 5.27 -5.86 3.34
CA MET A 116 4.72 -4.55 3.04
C MET A 116 3.92 -4.60 1.74
N LEU A 117 2.83 -3.84 1.67
CA LEU A 117 2.05 -3.65 0.45
C LEU A 117 2.09 -2.16 0.07
N PRO A 118 1.92 -1.82 -1.22
CA PRO A 118 1.51 -2.67 -2.33
C PRO A 118 2.64 -3.56 -2.89
N MET A 119 2.25 -4.64 -3.57
CA MET A 119 3.15 -5.43 -4.43
C MET A 119 2.59 -5.51 -5.85
N LEU A 120 3.47 -5.61 -6.84
CA LEU A 120 3.10 -5.67 -8.24
C LEU A 120 3.52 -7.01 -8.82
N VAL A 121 2.56 -7.75 -9.35
CA VAL A 121 2.79 -9.03 -10.01
C VAL A 121 2.66 -8.81 -11.50
N GLU A 122 3.75 -8.98 -12.24
CA GLU A 122 3.77 -8.82 -13.69
C GLU A 122 3.93 -10.17 -14.38
N ASN A 123 3.07 -10.43 -15.37
CA ASN A 123 3.22 -11.59 -16.24
C ASN A 123 3.90 -11.15 -17.52
N ASN A 124 5.15 -11.58 -17.70
CA ASN A 124 5.85 -11.39 -18.96
C ASN A 124 5.50 -12.55 -19.90
N ILE A 125 4.59 -12.28 -20.84
CA ILE A 125 4.11 -13.30 -21.79
C ILE A 125 5.26 -13.79 -22.69
N LYS A 126 6.22 -12.91 -23.02
CA LYS A 126 7.35 -13.24 -23.92
C LYS A 126 8.35 -14.18 -23.26
N LEU A 127 8.60 -14.02 -21.96
CA LEU A 127 9.53 -14.85 -21.20
C LEU A 127 8.85 -16.02 -20.46
N GLN A 128 7.52 -16.08 -20.46
CA GLN A 128 6.72 -17.02 -19.64
C GLN A 128 7.08 -16.97 -18.16
N THR A 129 7.52 -15.81 -17.67
CA THR A 129 7.90 -15.60 -16.27
C THR A 129 6.90 -14.70 -15.56
N ARG A 130 6.63 -15.02 -14.29
CA ARG A 130 5.87 -14.18 -13.37
C ARG A 130 6.85 -13.48 -12.44
N GLU A 131 6.98 -12.17 -12.56
CA GLU A 131 7.83 -11.35 -11.69
C GLU A 131 6.97 -10.77 -10.57
N VAL A 132 7.46 -10.84 -9.33
CA VAL A 132 6.83 -10.21 -8.17
C VAL A 132 7.73 -9.09 -7.69
N ARG A 133 7.27 -7.85 -7.84
CA ARG A 133 7.95 -6.66 -7.34
C ARG A 133 7.36 -6.25 -6.00
N SER A 134 8.23 -6.17 -5.00
CA SER A 134 7.89 -5.70 -3.66
C SER A 134 7.65 -4.19 -3.63
N SER A 135 7.14 -3.67 -2.51
CA SER A 135 6.88 -2.23 -2.35
C SER A 135 8.14 -1.39 -2.55
N GLU A 136 9.27 -1.85 -2.00
CA GLU A 136 10.57 -1.21 -2.17
C GLU A 136 11.02 -1.18 -3.64
N SER A 137 10.85 -2.28 -4.37
CA SER A 137 11.18 -2.34 -5.81
C SER A 137 10.31 -1.39 -6.63
N ILE A 138 9.02 -1.26 -6.29
CA ILE A 138 8.12 -0.29 -6.94
C ILE A 138 8.59 1.15 -6.71
N LYS A 139 8.99 1.50 -5.48
CA LYS A 139 9.53 2.84 -5.16
C LYS A 139 10.75 3.18 -6.01
N ARG A 140 11.70 2.26 -6.12
CA ARG A 140 12.91 2.45 -6.95
C ARG A 140 12.56 2.63 -8.42
N LEU A 141 11.62 1.85 -8.93
CA LEU A 141 11.16 1.96 -10.32
C LEU A 141 10.48 3.31 -10.58
N ILE A 142 9.65 3.79 -9.64
CA ILE A 142 9.05 5.13 -9.74
C ILE A 142 10.14 6.21 -9.76
N GLN A 143 11.20 6.08 -8.97
CA GLN A 143 12.29 7.06 -8.95
C GLN A 143 13.13 7.03 -10.24
N ALA A 144 13.39 5.85 -10.80
CA ALA A 144 14.21 5.69 -12.01
C ALA A 144 13.46 6.15 -13.29
N ASP A 145 12.19 5.78 -13.44
CA ASP A 145 11.50 5.87 -14.75
C ASP A 145 10.83 7.22 -15.03
N ASN A 146 10.77 8.14 -14.06
CA ASN A 146 9.92 9.32 -14.14
C ASN A 146 10.69 10.64 -14.27
N SER A 147 11.91 10.58 -14.83
CA SER A 147 12.72 11.76 -15.18
C SER A 147 13.01 12.69 -14.00
N PHE A 148 13.09 12.16 -12.78
CA PHE A 148 13.42 12.92 -11.57
C PHE A 148 14.84 13.52 -11.60
N GLU A 149 15.72 13.01 -12.45
CA GLU A 149 17.07 13.57 -12.64
C GLU A 149 17.04 14.98 -13.24
N ASN A 150 16.03 15.26 -14.07
CA ASN A 150 15.88 16.55 -14.75
C ASN A 150 15.11 17.59 -13.90
N ASP A 151 14.55 17.16 -12.76
CA ASP A 151 13.72 17.98 -11.88
C ASP A 151 14.12 17.73 -10.41
N PRO A 152 15.19 18.40 -9.92
CA PRO A 152 15.70 18.19 -8.56
C PRO A 152 14.68 18.58 -7.50
N ILE A 153 13.79 19.54 -7.79
CA ILE A 153 12.73 19.96 -6.87
C ILE A 153 11.69 18.84 -6.74
N ALA A 154 11.22 18.26 -7.85
CA ALA A 154 10.32 17.11 -7.80
C ALA A 154 10.96 15.93 -7.08
N LYS A 155 12.26 15.69 -7.30
CA LYS A 155 12.99 14.59 -6.63
C LYS A 155 13.00 14.77 -5.12
N LEU A 156 13.30 15.98 -4.64
CA LEU A 156 13.30 16.32 -3.22
C LEU A 156 11.91 16.16 -2.62
N ILE A 157 10.87 16.71 -3.26
CA ILE A 157 9.49 16.59 -2.76
C ILE A 157 9.04 15.12 -2.76
N ASN A 158 9.38 14.36 -3.81
CA ASN A 158 9.08 12.93 -3.85
C ASN A 158 9.72 12.18 -2.68
N GLN A 159 10.99 12.47 -2.36
CA GLN A 159 11.66 11.88 -1.20
C GLN A 159 10.95 12.24 0.11
N MET A 160 10.58 13.51 0.29
CA MET A 160 9.82 13.96 1.47
C MET A 160 8.46 13.27 1.61
N LEU A 161 7.75 13.04 0.50
CA LEU A 161 6.49 12.30 0.50
C LEU A 161 6.70 10.82 0.86
N ASP A 162 7.75 10.21 0.29
CA ASP A 162 8.09 8.80 0.53
C ASP A 162 8.63 8.57 1.95
N THR A 163 9.23 9.56 2.62
CA THR A 163 9.77 9.45 3.98
C THR A 163 8.89 10.16 5.00
N GLU A 164 8.97 11.48 5.12
CA GLU A 164 8.36 12.25 6.21
C GLU A 164 6.83 12.09 6.27
N PHE A 165 6.14 12.15 5.13
CA PHE A 165 4.68 12.02 5.11
C PHE A 165 4.26 10.58 5.41
N TYR A 166 4.95 9.59 4.85
CA TYR A 166 4.64 8.20 5.14
C TYR A 166 4.97 7.82 6.59
N ASP A 167 6.03 8.39 7.17
CA ASP A 167 6.38 8.25 8.58
C ASP A 167 5.31 8.84 9.49
N LEU A 168 4.78 10.01 9.10
CA LEU A 168 3.67 10.64 9.81
C LEU A 168 2.40 9.78 9.77
N TRP A 169 2.11 9.14 8.63
CA TRP A 169 1.03 8.16 8.52
C TRP A 169 1.26 6.93 9.40
N ILE A 170 2.48 6.37 9.41
CA ILE A 170 2.85 5.25 10.28
C ILE A 170 2.65 5.64 11.76
N LEU A 171 3.09 6.82 12.18
CA LEU A 171 2.88 7.29 13.55
C LEU A 171 1.40 7.44 13.86
N CYS A 172 0.61 8.09 13.00
CA CYS A 172 -0.84 8.22 13.15
C CYS A 172 -1.52 6.84 13.32
N LEU A 173 -1.11 5.83 12.55
CA LEU A 173 -1.55 4.45 12.71
C LEU A 173 -1.23 3.89 14.10
N LEU A 174 0.02 4.05 14.55
CA LEU A 174 0.52 3.50 15.81
C LEU A 174 0.02 4.23 17.06
N THR A 175 -0.26 5.54 16.98
CA THR A 175 -0.57 6.38 18.15
C THR A 175 -2.04 6.73 18.30
N GLU A 176 -2.81 6.83 17.21
CA GLU A 176 -4.19 7.36 17.25
C GLU A 176 -5.22 6.40 16.64
N LEU A 177 -4.91 5.75 15.52
CA LEU A 177 -5.92 4.97 14.78
C LEU A 177 -6.11 3.55 15.32
N LEU A 178 -5.03 2.85 15.68
CA LEU A 178 -5.07 1.45 16.11
C LEU A 178 -5.16 1.18 17.63
N PRO A 179 -4.71 2.05 18.57
CA PRO A 179 -4.50 1.68 20.01
C PRO A 179 -5.71 1.17 20.80
N ASN A 180 -6.92 1.34 20.28
CA ASN A 180 -8.16 1.03 21.01
C ASN A 180 -8.70 -0.39 20.77
N ASN A 181 -7.98 -1.27 20.05
CA ASN A 181 -8.46 -2.59 19.64
C ASN A 181 -9.84 -2.51 18.95
N ASP A 182 -10.06 -1.44 18.19
CA ASP A 182 -11.26 -1.26 17.40
C ASP A 182 -11.16 -2.14 16.16
N ASN A 183 -11.76 -3.33 16.23
CA ASN A 183 -11.73 -4.32 15.17
C ASN A 183 -12.35 -3.79 13.87
N GLU A 184 -13.31 -2.87 13.94
CA GLU A 184 -13.95 -2.29 12.75
C GLU A 184 -12.98 -1.35 12.04
N LYS A 185 -12.26 -0.49 12.77
CA LYS A 185 -11.19 0.34 12.18
C LYS A 185 -10.08 -0.52 11.57
N LEU A 186 -9.71 -1.62 12.23
CA LEU A 186 -8.71 -2.54 11.70
C LEU A 186 -9.18 -3.19 10.38
N ARG A 187 -10.43 -3.67 10.31
CA ARG A 187 -11.04 -4.24 9.10
C ARG A 187 -11.14 -3.24 7.95
N ARG A 188 -11.35 -1.95 8.28
CA ARG A 188 -11.36 -0.87 7.29
C ARG A 188 -9.98 -0.60 6.69
N LEU A 189 -8.90 -0.84 7.43
CA LEU A 189 -7.52 -0.55 6.99
C LEU A 189 -6.79 -1.78 6.42
N PHE A 190 -7.15 -2.98 6.85
CA PHE A 190 -6.46 -4.23 6.50
C PHE A 190 -7.44 -5.29 6.03
N TYR A 191 -7.07 -6.02 4.98
CA TYR A 191 -7.81 -7.21 4.56
C TYR A 191 -7.54 -8.35 5.53
N LEU A 192 -8.60 -8.73 6.22
CA LEU A 192 -8.63 -9.77 7.23
C LEU A 192 -9.82 -10.67 6.90
N ASP A 193 -9.59 -11.98 6.85
CA ASP A 193 -10.68 -12.93 6.62
C ASP A 193 -11.74 -12.81 7.73
N ASP A 194 -13.01 -12.93 7.38
CA ASP A 194 -14.12 -12.79 8.33
C ASP A 194 -14.11 -13.88 9.42
N SER A 195 -13.65 -15.08 9.07
CA SER A 195 -13.60 -16.25 9.96
C SER A 195 -12.74 -16.03 11.21
N PRO A 196 -11.44 -15.63 11.11
CA PRO A 196 -10.57 -15.45 12.28
C PRO A 196 -10.92 -14.23 13.15
N LEU A 197 -11.75 -13.29 12.69
CA LEU A 197 -12.14 -12.13 13.50
C LEU A 197 -13.42 -12.37 14.33
N SER A 198 -14.09 -13.51 14.15
CA SER A 198 -15.24 -13.91 14.97
C SER A 198 -14.86 -14.27 16.42
N ASN A 199 -13.59 -14.62 16.66
CA ASN A 199 -13.04 -14.93 17.97
C ASN A 199 -12.13 -13.79 18.45
N ASP A 200 -12.41 -13.23 19.63
CA ASP A 200 -11.67 -12.12 20.23
C ASP A 200 -10.17 -12.44 20.42
N TYR A 201 -9.83 -13.70 20.73
CA TYR A 201 -8.44 -14.10 20.93
C TYR A 201 -7.63 -14.03 19.64
N THR A 202 -8.17 -14.54 18.53
CA THR A 202 -7.53 -14.52 17.22
C THR A 202 -7.47 -13.10 16.66
N ALA A 203 -8.52 -12.29 16.85
CA ALA A 203 -8.49 -10.87 16.54
C ALA A 203 -7.32 -10.16 17.23
N ARG A 204 -7.13 -10.38 18.55
CA ARG A 204 -5.99 -9.81 19.30
C ARG A 204 -4.62 -10.27 18.78
N LEU A 205 -4.49 -11.53 18.37
CA LEU A 205 -3.24 -12.04 17.80
C LEU A 205 -2.94 -11.41 16.44
N ILE A 206 -3.96 -11.26 15.59
CA ILE A 206 -3.85 -10.60 14.29
C ILE A 206 -3.46 -9.14 14.49
N THR A 207 -4.17 -8.41 15.35
CA THR A 207 -3.84 -7.03 15.69
C THR A 207 -2.39 -6.93 16.13
N ARG A 208 -1.92 -7.81 17.03
CA ARG A 208 -0.52 -7.85 17.47
C ARG A 208 0.46 -8.08 16.31
N SER A 209 0.15 -9.00 15.40
CA SER A 209 1.01 -9.27 14.24
C SER A 209 1.14 -8.04 13.33
N ILE A 210 0.03 -7.32 13.09
CA ILE A 210 0.01 -6.09 12.28
C ILE A 210 0.91 -5.03 12.91
N TYR A 211 0.73 -4.79 14.21
CA TYR A 211 1.55 -3.83 14.93
C TYR A 211 3.05 -4.16 14.90
N ASN A 212 3.42 -5.44 15.00
CA ASN A 212 4.81 -5.85 14.90
C ASN A 212 5.42 -5.55 13.52
N VAL A 213 4.60 -5.43 12.47
CA VAL A 213 5.05 -5.29 11.09
C VAL A 213 5.04 -3.83 10.61
N ILE A 214 4.11 -3.00 11.08
CA ILE A 214 4.02 -1.58 10.70
C ILE A 214 5.35 -0.81 10.87
N PRO A 215 6.10 -0.93 11.98
CA PRO A 215 7.40 -0.26 12.15
C PRO A 215 8.45 -0.68 11.11
N CYS A 216 8.33 -1.88 10.54
CA CYS A 216 9.26 -2.34 9.51
C CYS A 216 8.94 -1.73 8.14
N TRP A 217 7.77 -1.13 7.96
CA TRP A 217 7.39 -0.51 6.69
C TRP A 217 8.30 0.66 6.36
N ASN A 218 8.69 0.73 5.08
CA ASN A 218 9.49 1.82 4.55
C ASN A 218 10.79 2.09 5.35
N ASN A 219 11.38 1.12 6.05
CA ASN A 219 12.53 1.32 6.94
C ASN A 219 12.27 2.34 8.07
N PHE A 220 11.03 2.49 8.53
CA PHE A 220 10.68 3.42 9.63
C PHE A 220 11.47 3.09 10.90
N GLN A 221 11.53 1.82 11.30
CA GLN A 221 12.31 1.35 12.44
C GLN A 221 13.81 1.68 12.32
N VAL A 222 14.35 1.72 11.10
CA VAL A 222 15.76 2.06 10.86
C VAL A 222 15.97 3.57 11.01
N ARG A 223 15.04 4.40 10.53
CA ARG A 223 15.13 5.86 10.67
C ARG A 223 15.01 6.32 12.12
N TYR A 224 14.18 5.65 12.91
CA TYR A 224 13.94 5.97 14.31
C TYR A 224 14.40 4.84 15.23
N SER A 225 15.61 4.31 15.02
CA SER A 225 16.17 3.18 15.78
C SER A 225 16.13 3.39 17.29
N GLU A 226 16.25 4.63 17.75
CA GLU A 226 16.19 4.99 19.17
C GLU A 226 14.83 4.68 19.81
N LEU A 227 13.74 4.69 19.04
CA LEU A 227 12.43 4.26 19.51
C LEU A 227 12.34 2.73 19.67
N PHE A 228 13.31 1.99 19.13
CA PHE A 228 13.29 0.54 18.98
C PHE A 228 14.56 -0.15 19.53
N HIS A 229 15.45 0.57 20.22
CA HIS A 229 16.76 0.05 20.67
C HIS A 229 16.65 -1.07 21.72
N GLU A 230 17.72 -1.87 21.83
CA GLU A 230 17.92 -3.17 22.52
C GLU A 230 17.36 -3.37 23.96
N SER A 231 16.82 -2.37 24.65
CA SER A 231 16.06 -2.60 25.90
C SER A 231 14.71 -3.30 25.66
N LEU A 232 14.31 -3.42 24.39
CA LEU A 232 13.08 -4.05 23.95
C LEU A 232 13.21 -5.54 23.59
N GLY A 233 14.43 -6.09 23.62
CA GLY A 233 14.74 -7.53 23.48
C GLY A 233 14.27 -8.20 22.19
N ASP A 234 14.83 -9.37 21.87
CA ASP A 234 14.50 -10.22 20.70
C ASP A 234 13.02 -10.70 20.64
N LYS A 235 12.13 -10.16 21.46
CA LYS A 235 10.70 -10.47 21.54
C LYS A 235 9.84 -9.21 21.71
N PHE A 236 10.20 -8.10 21.06
CA PHE A 236 9.34 -6.92 21.01
C PHE A 236 7.93 -7.29 20.57
N SER A 237 7.03 -7.19 21.52
CA SER A 237 5.66 -7.65 21.42
C SER A 237 4.78 -6.45 21.62
N TRP A 238 4.02 -6.04 20.60
CA TRP A 238 3.03 -4.97 20.77
C TRP A 238 1.91 -5.31 21.78
N LYS A 239 1.85 -6.55 22.30
CA LYS A 239 1.03 -6.93 23.47
C LYS A 239 1.62 -6.43 24.79
N GLU A 240 2.94 -6.30 24.87
CA GLU A 240 3.59 -5.59 25.96
C GLU A 240 3.42 -4.10 25.75
N LEU A 241 3.61 -3.57 24.55
CA LEU A 241 3.40 -2.14 24.26
C LEU A 241 1.96 -1.69 24.54
N SER A 242 0.92 -2.34 24.02
CA SER A 242 -0.49 -2.00 24.35
C SER A 242 -0.85 -2.14 25.84
N LYS A 243 -0.18 -3.05 26.58
CA LYS A 243 -0.30 -3.14 28.04
C LYS A 243 0.51 -2.06 28.75
N ILE A 244 1.74 -1.80 28.34
CA ILE A 244 2.68 -0.76 28.80
C ILE A 244 1.99 0.57 28.60
N LEU A 245 1.53 0.90 27.40
CA LEU A 245 0.67 2.03 27.12
C LEU A 245 -0.48 2.10 28.17
N LYS A 246 -1.28 1.05 28.37
CA LYS A 246 -2.39 1.10 29.36
C LYS A 246 -2.01 0.94 30.84
N VAL A 247 -0.74 0.69 31.16
CA VAL A 247 -0.22 0.45 32.52
C VAL A 247 0.61 1.66 32.88
N ASP A 248 0.29 2.34 33.97
CA ASP A 248 1.11 3.44 34.47
C ASP A 248 2.44 2.89 34.99
N SER A 249 3.42 2.78 34.10
CA SER A 249 4.81 2.50 34.42
C SER A 249 5.67 3.65 33.90
N PRO A 250 6.79 3.96 34.55
CA PRO A 250 7.67 5.03 34.08
C PRO A 250 8.15 4.81 32.63
N PHE A 251 8.50 3.56 32.30
CA PHE A 251 8.95 3.16 30.98
C PHE A 251 7.86 3.30 29.90
N SER A 252 6.61 2.96 30.24
CA SER A 252 5.50 3.12 29.31
C SER A 252 5.14 4.56 29.04
N HIS A 253 5.23 5.39 30.07
CA HIS A 253 5.01 6.82 29.95
C HIS A 253 6.10 7.44 29.07
N GLU A 254 7.38 7.14 29.30
CA GLU A 254 8.49 7.65 28.48
C GLU A 254 8.37 7.25 27.01
N LEU A 255 8.01 6.00 26.72
CA LEU A 255 7.83 5.55 25.35
C LEU A 255 6.63 6.24 24.68
N ARG A 256 5.50 6.41 25.39
CA ARG A 256 4.37 7.24 24.92
C ARG A 256 4.80 8.64 24.60
N THR A 257 5.46 9.29 25.55
CA THR A 257 5.93 10.66 25.41
C THR A 257 6.89 10.79 24.23
N SER A 258 7.74 9.79 23.98
CA SER A 258 8.66 9.78 22.85
C SER A 258 7.93 9.65 21.51
N PHE A 259 6.99 8.70 21.39
CA PHE A 259 6.17 8.55 20.19
C PHE A 259 5.29 9.78 19.93
N SER A 260 4.62 10.30 20.96
CA SER A 260 3.80 11.51 20.88
C SER A 260 4.63 12.75 20.58
N GLY A 261 5.83 12.85 21.15
CA GLY A 261 6.79 13.92 20.89
C GLY A 261 7.23 13.93 19.42
N LEU A 262 7.70 12.79 18.91
CA LEU A 262 8.06 12.65 17.49
C LEU A 262 6.86 12.94 16.57
N TYR A 263 5.69 12.41 16.90
CA TYR A 263 4.48 12.66 16.13
C TYR A 263 4.13 14.16 16.08
N SER A 264 4.20 14.86 17.22
CA SER A 264 3.96 16.30 17.29
C SER A 264 4.97 17.11 16.47
N GLU A 265 6.25 16.69 16.44
CA GLU A 265 7.28 17.33 15.64
C GLU A 265 7.01 17.15 14.14
N LEU A 266 6.71 15.91 13.70
CA LEU A 266 6.39 15.64 12.30
C LEU A 266 5.08 16.32 11.88
N LEU A 267 4.09 16.42 12.75
CA LEU A 267 2.87 17.20 12.50
C LEU A 267 3.16 18.69 12.30
N ALA A 268 4.00 19.28 13.14
CA ALA A 268 4.39 20.68 13.00
C ALA A 268 5.16 20.93 11.69
N ASN A 269 6.04 20.00 11.30
CA ASN A 269 6.75 20.04 10.03
C ASN A 269 5.79 19.88 8.84
N PHE A 270 4.84 18.94 8.92
CA PHE A 270 3.80 18.75 7.92
C PHE A 270 3.00 20.02 7.71
N LYS A 271 2.51 20.66 8.79
CA LYS A 271 1.75 21.92 8.73
C LYS A 271 2.47 23.01 7.92
N ARG A 272 3.79 23.12 8.08
CA ARG A 272 4.62 24.09 7.33
C ARG A 272 4.80 23.70 5.87
N LYS A 273 4.97 22.40 5.58
CA LYS A 273 5.41 21.89 4.28
C LYS A 273 4.24 21.63 3.32
N TYR A 274 3.09 21.13 3.78
CA TYR A 274 2.01 20.68 2.90
C TYR A 274 1.45 21.79 2.01
N THR A 275 1.35 23.02 2.52
CA THR A 275 0.90 24.18 1.74
C THR A 275 1.88 24.54 0.62
N LEU A 276 3.18 24.37 0.86
CA LEU A 276 4.22 24.60 -0.15
C LEU A 276 4.17 23.54 -1.24
N ILE A 277 3.97 22.27 -0.84
CA ILE A 277 3.81 21.15 -1.77
C ILE A 277 2.55 21.35 -2.62
N TYR A 278 1.44 21.77 -2.01
CA TYR A 278 0.21 22.07 -2.74
C TYR A 278 0.41 23.15 -3.80
N LYS A 279 1.05 24.28 -3.44
CA LYS A 279 1.40 25.34 -4.40
C LYS A 279 2.27 24.82 -5.54
N TYR A 280 3.23 23.95 -5.24
CA TYR A 280 4.05 23.32 -6.25
C TYR A 280 3.20 22.45 -7.19
N THR A 281 2.31 21.61 -6.67
CA THR A 281 1.47 20.69 -7.46
C THR A 281 0.40 21.39 -8.29
N SER A 282 -0.16 22.52 -7.83
CA SER A 282 -1.25 23.23 -8.51
C SER A 282 -0.77 24.15 -9.66
N ASN A 283 0.53 24.35 -9.85
CA ASN A 283 1.08 25.17 -10.94
C ASN A 283 0.89 24.49 -12.32
N GLN A 284 0.54 25.27 -13.36
CA GLN A 284 0.01 24.79 -14.66
C GLN A 284 0.95 23.92 -15.53
N GLU A 285 2.28 24.04 -15.40
CA GLU A 285 3.20 23.16 -16.14
C GLU A 285 3.38 21.83 -15.38
N LEU A 286 2.67 20.77 -15.82
CA LEU A 286 2.87 19.41 -15.32
C LEU A 286 3.95 18.68 -16.13
N THR A 287 5.18 18.73 -15.63
CA THR A 287 6.20 17.73 -16.01
C THR A 287 5.78 16.34 -15.52
N LYS A 288 6.35 15.28 -16.12
CA LYS A 288 6.06 13.89 -15.70
C LYS A 288 6.38 13.68 -14.20
N SER A 289 7.56 14.14 -13.76
CA SER A 289 8.00 14.08 -12.36
C SER A 289 7.01 14.76 -11.40
N LYS A 290 6.55 15.96 -11.78
CA LYS A 290 5.58 16.73 -10.99
C LYS A 290 4.20 16.08 -10.96
N ALA A 291 3.75 15.47 -12.06
CA ALA A 291 2.51 14.70 -12.09
C ALA A 291 2.55 13.55 -11.07
N ILE A 292 3.65 12.80 -11.03
CA ILE A 292 3.86 11.71 -10.06
C ILE A 292 3.85 12.23 -8.61
N VAL A 293 4.52 13.35 -8.35
CA VAL A 293 4.51 14.01 -7.03
C VAL A 293 3.09 14.43 -6.64
N ALA A 294 2.34 15.04 -7.56
CA ALA A 294 0.96 15.44 -7.32
C ALA A 294 0.07 14.23 -6.98
N LEU A 295 0.19 13.13 -7.73
CA LEU A 295 -0.56 11.89 -7.45
C LEU A 295 -0.22 11.32 -6.07
N LYS A 296 1.05 11.30 -5.67
CA LYS A 296 1.47 10.86 -4.32
C LYS A 296 0.89 11.76 -3.23
N PHE A 297 1.01 13.08 -3.40
CA PHE A 297 0.50 14.05 -2.44
C PHE A 297 -1.03 13.95 -2.30
N TYR A 298 -1.78 13.94 -3.40
CA TYR A 298 -3.23 13.80 -3.35
C TYR A 298 -3.69 12.46 -2.79
N SER A 299 -2.95 11.37 -3.05
CA SER A 299 -3.21 10.07 -2.41
C SER A 299 -3.14 10.18 -0.89
N PHE A 300 -2.09 10.82 -0.38
CA PHE A 300 -1.94 11.05 1.06
C PHE A 300 -3.11 11.85 1.64
N ILE A 301 -3.47 12.97 1.01
CA ILE A 301 -4.57 13.83 1.49
C ILE A 301 -5.89 13.07 1.53
N ILE A 302 -6.21 12.28 0.50
CA ILE A 302 -7.47 11.53 0.41
C ILE A 302 -7.55 10.47 1.49
N ILE A 303 -6.46 9.75 1.76
CA ILE A 303 -6.46 8.74 2.83
C ILE A 303 -6.60 9.40 4.20
N VAL A 304 -5.92 10.52 4.44
CA VAL A 304 -6.07 11.25 5.71
C VAL A 304 -7.51 11.75 5.89
N ASP A 305 -8.12 12.33 4.85
CA ASP A 305 -9.51 12.80 4.90
C ASP A 305 -10.51 11.66 5.18
N GLN A 306 -10.30 10.48 4.60
CA GLN A 306 -11.26 9.36 4.72
C GLN A 306 -11.05 8.46 5.94
N PHE A 307 -9.81 8.32 6.42
CA PHE A 307 -9.45 7.32 7.43
C PHE A 307 -8.81 7.89 8.69
N ALA A 308 -8.37 9.15 8.66
CA ALA A 308 -7.77 9.81 9.82
C ALA A 308 -8.75 10.75 10.54
N ASP A 309 -10.06 10.59 10.37
CA ASP A 309 -11.04 11.46 11.04
C ASP A 309 -10.88 11.44 12.57
N GLY A 310 -10.93 12.61 13.19
CA GLY A 310 -10.70 12.82 14.62
C GLY A 310 -9.23 12.77 15.10
N THR A 311 -8.27 12.48 14.23
CA THR A 311 -6.82 12.47 14.54
C THR A 311 -6.21 13.87 14.53
N ASP A 312 -5.07 14.06 15.19
CA ASP A 312 -4.34 15.34 15.14
C ASP A 312 -3.78 15.61 13.73
N LEU A 313 -3.53 14.57 12.94
CA LEU A 313 -3.19 14.67 11.53
C LEU A 313 -4.32 15.29 10.69
N SER A 314 -5.55 14.83 10.88
CA SER A 314 -6.72 15.42 10.21
C SER A 314 -6.99 16.85 10.70
N LYS A 315 -6.83 17.13 12.00
CA LYS A 315 -6.96 18.50 12.53
C LYS A 315 -5.92 19.45 11.97
N THR A 316 -4.70 18.98 11.71
CA THR A 316 -3.65 19.80 11.10
C THR A 316 -4.02 20.24 9.68
N LEU A 317 -4.91 19.48 9.02
CA LEU A 317 -5.48 19.86 7.74
C LEU A 317 -6.66 20.83 7.86
N GLU A 318 -7.13 21.27 9.04
CA GLU A 318 -8.32 22.14 9.19
C GLU A 318 -8.12 23.63 8.78
N ASP A 319 -6.92 24.02 8.33
CA ASP A 319 -6.65 25.38 7.84
C ASP A 319 -7.49 25.70 6.56
N PRO A 320 -7.78 26.98 6.21
CA PRO A 320 -8.64 27.34 5.07
C PRO A 320 -8.18 26.83 3.70
N VAL A 321 -6.92 26.39 3.60
CA VAL A 321 -6.35 25.75 2.40
C VAL A 321 -6.90 24.32 2.20
N ARG A 322 -7.49 23.70 3.24
CA ARG A 322 -8.04 22.34 3.25
C ARG A 322 -8.98 22.08 2.09
N GLU A 323 -10.05 22.87 2.02
CA GLU A 323 -11.16 22.60 1.11
C GLU A 323 -10.68 22.65 -0.33
N ALA A 324 -9.77 23.57 -0.64
CA ALA A 324 -9.13 23.66 -1.95
C ALA A 324 -8.27 22.42 -2.24
N VAL A 325 -7.39 22.02 -1.31
CA VAL A 325 -6.51 20.85 -1.51
C VAL A 325 -7.31 19.57 -1.67
N ILE A 326 -8.31 19.36 -0.81
CA ILE A 326 -9.15 18.16 -0.83
C ILE A 326 -9.97 18.12 -2.11
N LYS A 327 -10.58 19.24 -2.50
CA LYS A 327 -11.31 19.36 -3.76
C LYS A 327 -10.41 19.05 -4.95
N ASP A 328 -9.23 19.65 -5.02
CA ASP A 328 -8.25 19.41 -6.07
C ASP A 328 -7.80 17.94 -6.11
N ALA A 329 -7.60 17.32 -4.95
CA ALA A 329 -7.22 15.91 -4.84
C ALA A 329 -8.30 15.00 -5.42
N TYR A 330 -9.57 15.20 -5.04
CA TYR A 330 -10.68 14.42 -5.61
C TYR A 330 -10.91 14.73 -7.09
N GLU A 331 -10.74 15.98 -7.54
CA GLU A 331 -10.79 16.33 -8.96
C GLU A 331 -9.67 15.66 -9.77
N ALA A 332 -8.48 15.50 -9.20
CA ALA A 332 -7.38 14.78 -9.81
C ALA A 332 -7.72 13.29 -10.00
N ILE A 333 -8.39 12.65 -9.03
CA ILE A 333 -8.88 11.27 -9.14
C ILE A 333 -9.98 11.14 -10.19
N LYS A 334 -10.91 12.11 -10.28
CA LYS A 334 -11.99 12.11 -11.28
C LYS A 334 -11.49 12.00 -12.72
N LYS A 335 -10.27 12.46 -13.02
CA LYS A 335 -9.66 12.33 -14.36
C LYS A 335 -9.44 10.88 -14.78
N TYR A 336 -9.34 9.96 -13.83
CA TYR A 336 -9.14 8.53 -14.06
C TYR A 336 -10.42 7.71 -13.83
N ALA A 337 -11.56 8.35 -13.56
CA ALA A 337 -12.80 7.68 -13.16
C ALA A 337 -13.61 7.10 -14.31
#